data_AF-A0AAV1IG80-F1
#
_entry.id   AF-A0AAV1IG80-F1
#
_cell.length_a   1.000
_cell.length_b   1.000
_cell.length_c   1.000
_cell.angle_alpha   90.00
_cell.angle_beta   90.00
_cell.angle_gamma   90.00
#
_symmetry.space_group_name_H-M   'P 1'
#
loop_
_entity.id
_entity.type
_entity.pdbx_description
1 polymer ?
#
loop_
_entity_poly.entity_id
_entity_poly.type
_entity_poly.pdbx_seq_one_letter_code
_entity_poly.pdbx_strand_id
1 'polypeptide(L)'
;MKDGDVHPFDDTLRRLLSKLQVYHTISRPTPTGVVETKARGNVKNIAVSMEDRMGGRKHLTHLSHVESFGLDPDELATVLQRKWSTSCSISRLPGKTETGKMLDLQGNLLKELPRFLTEEYGIEPKYIDVKVK
;
A
#
# COMPACT_ATOMS: atom_id res chain seq x y z
N MET A 1 14.49 -14.55 47.81
CA MET A 1 14.46 -13.85 46.51
C MET A 1 15.50 -14.54 45.65
N LYS A 2 15.11 -15.23 44.58
CA LYS A 2 16.08 -15.92 43.72
C LYS A 2 16.82 -14.88 42.89
N ASP A 3 18.15 -15.01 42.84
CA ASP A 3 19.06 -14.23 42.00
C ASP A 3 18.44 -13.96 40.63
N GLY A 4 18.45 -12.68 40.23
CA GLY A 4 17.88 -12.26 38.96
C GLY A 4 18.57 -13.00 37.81
N ASP A 5 17.82 -13.79 37.06
CA ASP A 5 18.30 -14.53 35.91
C ASP A 5 19.03 -13.56 34.96
N VAL A 6 20.36 -13.69 34.91
CA VAL A 6 21.21 -12.92 34.00
C VAL A 6 20.94 -13.46 32.61
N HIS A 7 20.14 -12.72 31.84
CA HIS A 7 19.86 -13.05 30.45
C HIS A 7 20.89 -12.39 29.54
N PRO A 8 21.36 -13.08 28.49
CA PRO A 8 22.16 -12.46 27.44
C PRO A 8 21.46 -11.21 26.89
N PHE A 9 22.24 -10.16 26.60
CA PHE A 9 21.71 -8.88 26.12
C PHE A 9 20.82 -9.05 24.89
N ASP A 10 21.24 -9.87 23.92
CA ASP A 10 20.49 -10.13 22.70
C ASP A 10 19.13 -10.80 22.96
N ASP A 11 19.04 -11.74 23.90
CA ASP A 11 17.79 -12.40 24.26
C ASP A 11 16.85 -11.43 24.98
N THR A 12 17.38 -10.64 25.90
CA THR A 12 16.63 -9.59 26.61
C THR A 12 16.09 -8.55 25.64
N LEU A 13 16.93 -8.06 24.72
CA LEU A 13 16.56 -7.07 23.71
C LEU A 13 15.46 -7.62 22.78
N ARG A 14 15.60 -8.86 22.30
CA ARG A 14 14.57 -9.51 21.45
C ARG A 14 13.24 -9.63 22.18
N ARG A 15 13.24 -10.06 23.45
CA ARG A 15 12.03 -10.19 24.28
C ARG A 15 11.38 -8.84 24.59
N LEU A 16 12.18 -7.78 24.76
CA LEU A 16 11.65 -6.43 24.96
C LEU A 16 11.01 -5.90 23.67
N LEU A 17 11.72 -6.00 22.54
CA LEU A 17 11.20 -5.59 21.23
C LEU A 17 9.93 -6.35 20.86
N SER A 18 9.83 -7.65 21.17
CA SER A 18 8.62 -8.44 20.88
C SER A 18 7.40 -8.06 21.71
N LYS A 19 7.58 -7.34 22.84
CA LYS A 19 6.49 -6.82 23.67
C LYS A 19 6.01 -5.43 23.22
N LEU A 20 6.80 -4.75 22.38
CA LEU A 20 6.43 -3.43 21.85
C LEU A 20 5.43 -3.58 20.71
N GLN A 21 4.63 -2.53 20.52
CA GLN A 21 3.77 -2.40 19.36
C GLN A 21 4.56 -1.87 18.18
N VAL A 22 4.47 -2.53 17.04
CA VAL A 22 5.12 -2.08 15.81
C VAL A 22 4.41 -0.83 15.29
N TYR A 23 5.20 0.16 14.89
CA TYR A 23 4.76 1.34 14.16
C TYR A 23 5.75 1.59 13.03
N HIS A 24 5.28 2.28 11.98
CA HIS A 24 6.13 2.76 10.90
C HIS A 24 5.82 4.21 10.57
N THR A 25 6.82 4.88 10.03
CA THR A 25 6.70 6.21 9.44
C THR A 25 7.20 6.13 8.00
N ILE A 26 6.41 6.62 7.06
CA ILE A 26 6.81 6.77 5.66
C ILE A 26 6.95 8.25 5.39
N SER A 27 8.10 8.64 4.88
CA SER A 27 8.41 10.01 4.48
C SER A 27 8.66 10.02 2.98
N ARG A 28 7.88 10.81 2.25
CA ARG A 28 7.93 10.90 0.79
C ARG A 28 8.15 12.35 0.36
N PRO A 29 9.21 12.65 -0.40
CA PRO A 29 9.40 13.98 -0.95
C PRO A 29 8.38 14.23 -2.07
N THR A 30 7.76 15.40 -2.06
CA THR A 30 6.88 15.90 -3.12
C THR A 30 7.34 17.29 -3.55
N PRO A 31 6.91 17.79 -4.72
CA PRO A 31 7.23 19.15 -5.15
C PRO A 31 6.74 20.25 -4.19
N THR A 32 5.73 19.95 -3.36
CA THR A 32 5.14 20.89 -2.41
C THR A 32 5.64 20.73 -0.97
N GLY A 33 6.48 19.72 -0.69
CA GLY A 33 7.04 19.46 0.63
C GLY A 33 7.25 17.97 0.91
N VAL A 34 7.60 17.62 2.14
CA VAL A 34 7.71 16.22 2.56
C VAL A 34 6.37 15.78 3.15
N VAL A 35 5.80 14.70 2.61
CA VAL A 35 4.59 14.07 3.15
C VAL A 35 5.01 12.94 4.08
N GLU A 36 4.55 13.00 5.33
CA GLU A 36 4.82 11.97 6.33
C GLU A 36 3.53 11.27 6.76
N THR A 37 3.52 9.94 6.73
CA THR A 37 2.45 9.12 7.29
C THR A 37 2.99 8.31 8.46
N LYS A 38 2.21 8.20 9.53
CA LYS A 38 2.52 7.36 10.68
C LYS A 38 1.38 6.37 10.88
N ALA A 39 1.70 5.08 10.86
CA ALA A 39 0.71 4.03 11.01
C ALA A 39 1.21 2.92 11.93
N ARG A 40 0.24 2.21 12.52
CA ARG A 40 0.48 1.09 13.42
C ARG A 40 0.62 -0.20 12.61
N GLY A 41 1.47 -1.10 13.09
CA GLY A 41 1.78 -2.36 12.44
C GLY A 41 2.82 -2.21 11.34
N ASN A 42 2.96 -3.26 10.53
CA ASN A 42 3.87 -3.28 9.40
C ASN A 42 3.37 -2.35 8.28
N VAL A 43 4.31 -1.90 7.44
CA VAL A 43 3.98 -1.18 6.20
C VAL A 43 3.10 -2.06 5.34
N LYS A 44 1.95 -1.53 4.90
CA LYS A 44 1.11 -2.19 3.91
C LYS A 44 1.58 -1.75 2.53
N ASN A 45 2.11 -2.70 1.76
CA ASN A 45 2.49 -2.47 0.37
C ASN A 45 1.26 -2.10 -0.47
N ILE A 46 1.48 -1.29 -1.50
CA ILE A 46 0.44 -1.03 -2.51
C ILE A 46 0.19 -2.32 -3.24
N ALA A 47 -1.05 -2.82 -3.18
CA ALA A 47 -1.39 -4.04 -3.90
C ALA A 47 -2.11 -3.69 -5.21
N VAL A 48 -1.57 -4.22 -6.31
CA VAL A 48 -2.11 -4.11 -7.66
C VAL A 48 -2.53 -5.50 -8.11
N SER A 49 -3.78 -5.67 -8.51
CA SER A 49 -4.27 -6.95 -9.03
C SER A 49 -5.21 -6.74 -10.21
N MET A 50 -5.46 -7.80 -10.97
CA MET A 50 -6.35 -7.75 -12.13
C MET A 50 -7.37 -8.88 -12.04
N GLU A 51 -8.59 -8.56 -12.45
CA GLU A 51 -9.70 -9.49 -12.61
C GLU A 51 -10.16 -9.50 -14.06
N ASP A 52 -10.26 -10.69 -14.65
CA ASP A 52 -10.90 -10.90 -15.93
C ASP A 52 -12.41 -10.95 -15.77
N ARG A 53 -13.10 -10.15 -16.58
CA ARG A 53 -14.56 -10.07 -16.67
C ARG A 53 -15.03 -10.45 -18.07
N MET A 54 -16.26 -10.95 -18.15
CA MET A 54 -16.88 -11.35 -19.43
C MET A 54 -16.03 -12.37 -20.22
N GLY A 55 -15.42 -13.34 -19.52
CA GLY A 55 -14.60 -14.38 -20.13
C GLY A 55 -13.29 -13.87 -20.75
N GLY A 56 -12.63 -12.90 -20.11
CA GLY A 56 -11.34 -12.35 -20.55
C GLY A 56 -11.42 -11.25 -21.61
N ARG A 57 -12.63 -10.81 -22.00
CA ARG A 57 -12.81 -9.68 -22.93
C ARG A 57 -12.69 -8.32 -22.26
N LYS A 58 -12.99 -8.25 -20.96
CA LYS A 58 -12.86 -7.03 -20.16
C LYS A 58 -11.96 -7.32 -18.98
N HIS A 59 -11.15 -6.34 -18.63
CA HIS A 59 -10.25 -6.45 -17.50
C HIS A 59 -10.57 -5.33 -16.51
N LEU A 60 -10.45 -5.64 -15.23
CA LEU A 60 -10.57 -4.66 -14.16
C LEU A 60 -9.28 -4.74 -13.32
N THR A 61 -8.58 -3.62 -13.20
CA THR A 61 -7.40 -3.50 -12.36
C THR A 61 -7.80 -2.91 -11.00
N HIS A 62 -7.49 -3.62 -9.93
CA HIS A 62 -7.69 -3.19 -8.55
C HIS A 62 -6.40 -2.63 -7.96
N LEU A 63 -6.49 -1.48 -7.32
CA LEU A 63 -5.40 -0.80 -6.63
C LEU A 63 -5.82 -0.51 -5.19
N SER A 64 -4.97 -0.83 -4.21
CA SER A 64 -5.29 -0.68 -2.78
C SER A 64 -4.09 -0.28 -1.94
N HIS A 65 -4.37 0.20 -0.72
CA HIS A 65 -3.37 0.60 0.28
C HIS A 65 -2.51 1.81 -0.10
N VAL A 66 -2.99 2.64 -1.05
CA VAL A 66 -2.30 3.85 -1.50
C VAL A 66 -2.18 4.90 -0.39
N GLU A 67 -3.11 4.89 0.55
CA GLU A 67 -3.11 5.73 1.75
C GLU A 67 -1.90 5.49 2.65
N SER A 68 -1.30 4.31 2.62
CA SER A 68 -0.09 3.99 3.40
C SER A 68 1.07 4.89 3.00
N PHE A 69 1.11 5.31 1.73
CA PHE A 69 2.15 6.16 1.14
C PHE A 69 1.76 7.65 1.11
N GLY A 70 0.69 8.02 1.84
CA GLY A 70 0.21 9.40 1.91
C GLY A 70 -0.43 9.88 0.61
N LEU A 71 -1.00 8.96 -0.18
CA LEU A 71 -1.80 9.29 -1.34
C LEU A 71 -3.28 9.29 -0.96
N ASP A 72 -4.01 10.34 -1.32
CA ASP A 72 -5.46 10.34 -1.18
C ASP A 72 -6.10 9.53 -2.32
N PRO A 73 -6.90 8.49 -2.03
CA PRO A 73 -7.52 7.66 -3.07
C PRO A 73 -8.45 8.44 -4.01
N ASP A 74 -9.17 9.46 -3.52
CA ASP A 74 -10.12 10.23 -4.33
C ASP A 74 -9.40 11.15 -5.33
N GLU A 75 -8.35 11.85 -4.88
CA GLU A 75 -7.48 12.61 -5.76
C GLU A 75 -6.78 11.70 -6.78
N LEU A 76 -6.21 10.58 -6.32
CA LEU A 76 -5.52 9.64 -7.19
C LEU A 76 -6.47 9.08 -8.26
N ALA A 77 -7.70 8.70 -7.90
CA ALA A 77 -8.70 8.22 -8.85
C ALA A 77 -8.89 9.20 -10.02
N THR A 78 -9.02 10.51 -9.72
CA THR A 78 -9.18 11.56 -10.73
C THR A 78 -7.96 11.67 -11.65
N VAL A 79 -6.75 11.55 -11.10
CA VAL A 79 -5.50 11.56 -11.87
C VAL A 79 -5.43 10.36 -12.79
N LEU A 80 -5.72 9.15 -12.30
CA LEU A 80 -5.64 7.93 -13.10
C LEU A 80 -6.71 7.90 -14.20
N GLN A 81 -7.93 8.38 -13.93
CA GLN A 81 -8.99 8.52 -14.95
C GLN A 81 -8.52 9.41 -16.11
N ARG A 82 -7.91 10.55 -15.81
CA ARG A 82 -7.39 11.48 -16.84
C ARG A 82 -6.20 10.89 -17.59
N LYS A 83 -5.28 10.22 -16.88
CA LYS A 83 -4.06 9.65 -17.47
C LYS A 83 -4.35 8.55 -18.49
N TRP A 84 -5.26 7.61 -18.15
CA TRP A 84 -5.57 6.46 -19.00
C TRP A 84 -6.91 6.55 -19.72
N SER A 85 -7.62 7.68 -19.60
CA SER A 85 -8.95 7.87 -20.18
C SER A 85 -9.91 6.71 -19.85
N THR A 86 -9.84 6.25 -18.60
CA THR A 86 -10.57 5.08 -18.11
C THR A 86 -11.56 5.46 -17.01
N SER A 87 -12.57 4.62 -16.80
CA SER A 87 -13.43 4.72 -15.63
C SER A 87 -12.68 4.19 -14.41
N CYS A 88 -12.68 4.97 -13.33
CA CYS A 88 -12.18 4.55 -12.01
C CYS A 88 -13.31 4.65 -11.00
N SER A 89 -13.65 3.56 -10.32
CA SER A 89 -14.59 3.57 -9.19
C SER A 89 -13.85 3.35 -7.87
N ILE A 90 -14.37 3.94 -6.80
CA ILE A 90 -13.81 3.81 -5.45
C ILE A 90 -14.73 2.92 -4.64
N SER A 91 -14.17 1.85 -4.08
CA SER A 91 -14.86 0.91 -3.22
C SER A 91 -14.13 0.79 -1.88
N ARG A 92 -14.78 0.21 -0.87
CA ARG A 92 -14.10 -0.09 0.41
C ARG A 92 -13.33 -1.40 0.26
N LEU A 93 -12.16 -1.49 0.87
CA LEU A 93 -11.42 -2.75 0.89
C LEU A 93 -12.27 -3.87 1.51
N PRO A 94 -12.30 -5.07 0.92
CA PRO A 94 -13.00 -6.21 1.50
C PRO A 94 -12.28 -6.67 2.77
N GLY A 95 -12.89 -6.43 3.93
CA GLY A 95 -12.36 -6.88 5.22
C GLY A 95 -12.96 -6.10 6.38
N LYS A 96 -13.32 -6.79 7.48
CA LYS A 96 -13.96 -6.15 8.65
C LYS A 96 -13.02 -5.18 9.40
N THR A 97 -11.71 -5.34 9.21
CA THR A 97 -10.65 -4.56 9.86
C THR A 97 -9.95 -3.58 8.90
N GLU A 98 -10.27 -3.64 7.61
CA GLU A 98 -9.64 -2.80 6.60
C GLU A 98 -10.45 -1.52 6.40
N THR A 99 -9.86 -0.39 6.80
CA THR A 99 -10.46 0.95 6.63
C THR A 99 -10.05 1.63 5.34
N GLY A 100 -9.14 1.01 4.57
CA GLY A 100 -8.62 1.55 3.33
C GLY A 100 -9.63 1.50 2.18
N LYS A 101 -9.31 2.26 1.12
CA LYS A 101 -10.10 2.32 -0.11
C LYS A 101 -9.44 1.48 -1.19
N MET A 102 -10.26 0.94 -2.07
CA MET A 102 -9.84 0.23 -3.28
C MET A 102 -10.25 1.08 -4.49
N LEU A 103 -9.33 1.24 -5.43
CA LEU A 103 -9.56 1.90 -6.71
C LEU A 103 -9.67 0.83 -7.79
N ASP A 104 -10.78 0.85 -8.51
CA ASP A 104 -11.12 -0.11 -9.54
C ASP A 104 -11.08 0.58 -10.90
N LEU A 105 -10.09 0.24 -11.74
CA LEU A 105 -9.86 0.84 -13.05
C LEU A 105 -10.22 -0.13 -14.17
N GLN A 106 -10.94 0.35 -15.18
CA GLN A 106 -11.20 -0.48 -16.37
C GLN A 106 -9.93 -0.61 -17.22
N GLY A 107 -9.67 -1.83 -17.70
CA GLY A 107 -8.50 -2.17 -18.49
C GLY A 107 -7.44 -2.97 -17.73
N ASN A 108 -6.43 -3.44 -18.46
CA ASN A 108 -5.26 -4.11 -17.90
C ASN A 108 -4.14 -3.09 -17.69
N LEU A 109 -3.94 -2.67 -16.44
CA LEU A 109 -2.91 -1.69 -16.06
C LEU A 109 -1.82 -2.32 -15.18
N LEU A 110 -1.67 -3.66 -15.16
CA LEU A 110 -0.72 -4.35 -14.28
C LEU A 110 0.74 -3.92 -14.49
N LYS A 111 1.12 -3.53 -15.70
CA LYS A 111 2.47 -3.06 -16.02
C LYS A 111 2.63 -1.55 -15.90
N GLU A 112 1.60 -0.81 -16.31
CA GLU A 112 1.65 0.65 -16.39
C GLU A 112 1.45 1.31 -15.03
N LEU A 113 0.60 0.75 -14.18
CA LEU A 113 0.25 1.31 -12.88
C LEU A 113 1.44 1.31 -11.89
N PRO A 114 2.18 0.19 -11.69
CA PRO A 114 3.36 0.22 -10.84
C PRO A 114 4.43 1.18 -11.35
N ARG A 115 4.63 1.20 -12.68
CA ARG A 115 5.59 2.10 -13.33
C ARG A 115 5.24 3.57 -13.08
N PHE A 116 3.97 3.93 -13.24
CA PHE A 116 3.48 5.27 -12.95
C PHE A 116 3.69 5.68 -11.48
N LEU A 117 3.41 4.78 -10.53
CA LEU A 117 3.63 5.04 -9.11
C LEU A 117 5.12 5.24 -8.76
N THR A 118 6.01 4.51 -9.43
CA THR A 118 7.45 4.70 -9.26
C THR A 118 7.95 6.00 -9.91
N GLU A 119 7.50 6.31 -11.13
CA GLU A 119 7.97 7.50 -11.87
C GLU A 119 7.41 8.81 -11.30
N GLU A 120 6.12 8.89 -11.01
CA GLU A 120 5.46 10.14 -10.60
C GLU A 120 5.47 10.36 -9.08
N TYR A 121 5.40 9.26 -8.31
CA TYR A 121 5.32 9.33 -6.85
C TYR A 121 6.58 8.83 -6.14
N GLY A 122 7.58 8.32 -6.88
CA GLY A 122 8.84 7.86 -6.30
C GLY A 122 8.71 6.61 -5.43
N ILE A 123 7.62 5.84 -5.59
CA ILE A 123 7.38 4.64 -4.78
C ILE A 123 8.25 3.50 -5.31
N GLU A 124 9.16 3.01 -4.47
CA GLU A 124 10.04 1.90 -4.85
C GLU A 124 9.24 0.63 -5.19
N PRO A 125 9.61 -0.12 -6.24
CA PRO A 125 8.90 -1.34 -6.64
C PRO A 125 8.77 -2.41 -5.55
N LYS A 126 9.70 -2.43 -4.57
CA LYS A 126 9.65 -3.36 -3.42
C LYS A 126 8.44 -3.17 -2.51
N TYR A 127 7.78 -2.01 -2.61
CA TYR A 127 6.57 -1.66 -1.87
C TYR A 127 5.29 -1.80 -2.72
N ILE A 128 5.40 -2.35 -3.93
CA ILE A 128 4.28 -2.53 -4.85
C ILE A 128 4.13 -4.04 -5.14
N ASP A 129 3.09 -4.63 -4.59
CA ASP A 129 2.78 -6.05 -4.75
C ASP A 129 1.85 -6.23 -5.96
N VAL A 130 2.41 -6.71 -7.08
CA VAL A 130 1.64 -7.02 -8.28
C VAL A 130 1.18 -8.48 -8.23
N LYS A 131 -0.13 -8.69 -8.04
CA LYS A 131 -0.77 -10.02 -8.04
C LYS A 131 -1.43 -10.27 -9.40
N VAL A 132 -0.79 -11.08 -10.22
CA VAL A 132 -1.39 -11.65 -11.43
C VAL A 132 -2.24 -12.84 -10.98
N LYS A 133 -3.55 -12.77 -11.17
CA LYS A 133 -4.45 -13.92 -10.99
C LYS A 133 -4.64 -14.64 -12.30
#